data_AF-A0A6F8TRS6-F1
#
_entry.id   AF-A0A6F8TRS6-F1
#
_cell.length_a   1.000
_cell.length_b   1.000
_cell.length_c   1.000
_cell.angle_alpha   90.00
_cell.angle_beta   90.00
_cell.angle_gamma   90.00
#
_symmetry.space_group_name_H-M   'P 1'
#
loop_
_entity.id
_entity.type
_entity.pdbx_description
1 polymer ?
#
loop_
_entity_poly.entity_id
_entity_poly.type
_entity_poly.pdbx_seq_one_letter_code
_entity_poly.pdbx_strand_id
1 'polypeptide(L)'
;MKPLIPKEPCVPELTQGEIAFLTDLTFGIPRPVKRCDALFIFSGTHSGHWEKAIEAFEKGYAERIIVTGGRSSTGVPHPDWEGHDMKDCSEAEIIISYLEQAGIPASLITYENQSTNSLENVLYSKDVFDFS
;
A
#
# COMPACT_ATOMS: atom_id res chain seq x y z
N MET A 1 21.95 -4.60 -17.97
CA MET A 1 20.81 -3.94 -17.29
C MET A 1 19.52 -4.56 -17.82
N LYS A 2 18.61 -5.02 -16.96
CA LYS A 2 17.25 -5.33 -17.42
C LYS A 2 16.63 -4.02 -17.93
N PRO A 3 15.96 -4.00 -19.10
CA PRO A 3 15.32 -2.78 -19.58
C PRO A 3 14.32 -2.29 -18.54
N LEU A 4 14.40 -1.00 -18.21
CA LEU A 4 13.45 -0.35 -17.31
C LEU A 4 12.12 -0.29 -18.06
N ILE A 5 11.15 -1.14 -17.67
CA ILE A 5 9.78 -0.98 -18.16
C ILE A 5 9.27 0.35 -17.59
N PRO A 6 8.84 1.31 -18.41
CA PRO A 6 8.34 2.59 -17.91
C PRO A 6 7.12 2.36 -17.01
N LYS A 7 7.07 3.06 -15.87
CA LYS A 7 5.91 2.99 -14.94
C LYS A 7 4.62 3.48 -15.62
N GLU A 8 4.75 4.42 -16.53
CA GLU A 8 3.68 4.96 -17.36
C GLU A 8 3.99 4.65 -18.83
N PRO A 9 3.69 3.43 -19.30
CA PRO A 9 3.84 3.10 -20.71
C PRO A 9 2.87 3.95 -21.56
N CYS A 10 3.20 4.15 -22.83
CA CYS A 10 2.25 4.71 -23.78
C CYS A 10 1.08 3.73 -23.95
N VAL A 11 -0.06 4.06 -23.36
CA VAL A 11 -1.28 3.26 -23.42
C VAL A 11 -2.03 3.64 -24.70
N PRO A 12 -2.45 2.68 -25.55
CA PRO A 12 -3.30 2.99 -26.70
C PRO A 12 -4.66 3.56 -26.23
N GLU A 13 -5.35 4.30 -27.10
CA GLU A 13 -6.74 4.69 -26.80
C GLU A 13 -7.60 3.44 -26.66
N LEU A 14 -8.20 3.26 -25.48
CA LEU A 14 -9.08 2.15 -25.18
C LEU A 14 -10.53 2.63 -25.26
N THR A 15 -11.39 1.80 -25.86
CA THR A 15 -12.83 1.98 -25.79
C THR A 15 -13.33 1.74 -24.36
N GLN A 16 -14.52 2.27 -24.03
CA GLN A 16 -15.15 2.00 -22.74
C GLN A 16 -15.36 0.50 -22.47
N GLY A 17 -15.63 -0.28 -23.52
CA GLY A 17 -15.79 -1.73 -23.41
C GLY A 17 -14.48 -2.45 -23.06
N GLU A 18 -13.35 -2.02 -23.62
CA GLU A 18 -12.02 -2.57 -23.30
C GLU A 18 -11.57 -2.20 -21.89
N ILE A 19 -11.83 -0.96 -21.46
CA ILE A 19 -11.56 -0.51 -20.09
C ILE A 19 -12.37 -1.36 -19.09
N ALA A 20 -13.67 -1.54 -19.35
CA ALA A 20 -14.52 -2.38 -18.51
C ALA A 20 -14.01 -3.83 -18.46
N PHE A 21 -13.67 -4.41 -19.62
CA PHE A 21 -13.13 -5.77 -19.70
C PHE A 21 -11.83 -5.94 -18.89
N LEU A 22 -10.87 -5.02 -19.03
CA LEU A 22 -9.62 -5.07 -18.28
C LEU A 22 -9.84 -4.87 -16.77
N THR A 23 -10.77 -3.99 -16.39
CA THR A 23 -11.13 -3.75 -15.00
C THR A 23 -11.73 -5.01 -14.37
N ASP A 24 -12.70 -5.63 -15.04
CA ASP A 24 -13.34 -6.87 -14.59
C ASP A 24 -12.35 -8.03 -14.51
N LEU A 25 -11.44 -8.14 -15.49
CA LEU A 25 -10.38 -9.15 -15.48
C LEU A 25 -9.41 -8.96 -14.31
N THR A 26 -9.08 -7.71 -13.98
CA THR A 26 -8.05 -7.37 -12.96
C THR A 26 -8.60 -7.48 -11.55
N PHE A 27 -9.78 -6.90 -11.29
CA PHE A 27 -10.35 -6.81 -9.94
C PHE A 27 -11.40 -7.88 -9.65
N GLY A 28 -11.95 -8.51 -10.70
CA GLY A 28 -13.01 -9.50 -10.56
C GLY A 28 -14.31 -8.92 -10.03
N ILE A 29 -15.20 -9.83 -9.61
CA ILE A 29 -16.50 -9.46 -9.05
C ILE A 29 -16.30 -8.99 -7.60
N PRO A 30 -16.84 -7.81 -7.21
CA PRO A 30 -16.78 -7.32 -5.84
C PRO A 30 -17.30 -8.35 -4.84
N ARG A 31 -16.55 -8.57 -3.76
CA ARG A 31 -16.93 -9.47 -2.67
C ARG A 31 -17.14 -8.69 -1.38
N PRO A 32 -18.06 -9.13 -0.51
CA PRO A 32 -18.19 -8.54 0.81
C PRO A 32 -16.88 -8.71 1.59
N VAL A 33 -16.49 -7.65 2.30
CA VAL A 33 -15.32 -7.68 3.18
C VAL A 33 -15.57 -8.68 4.31
N LYS A 34 -14.56 -9.47 4.63
CA LYS A 34 -14.57 -10.40 5.75
C LYS A 34 -13.65 -9.88 6.85
N ARG A 35 -13.97 -10.20 8.09
CA ARG A 35 -13.03 -10.02 9.19
C ARG A 35 -11.78 -10.85 8.94
N CYS A 36 -10.62 -10.28 9.25
CA CYS A 36 -9.33 -10.94 9.26
C CYS A 36 -8.59 -10.60 10.56
N ASP A 37 -7.58 -11.41 10.89
CA ASP A 37 -6.74 -11.17 12.06
C ASP A 37 -5.74 -10.03 11.83
N ALA A 38 -5.38 -9.81 10.56
CA ALA A 38 -4.33 -8.91 10.13
C ALA A 38 -4.70 -8.22 8.80
N LEU A 39 -4.49 -6.91 8.73
CA LEU A 39 -4.59 -6.09 7.52
C LEU A 39 -3.19 -5.69 7.05
N PHE A 40 -2.83 -6.07 5.83
CA PHE A 40 -1.57 -5.63 5.21
C PHE A 40 -1.79 -4.36 4.39
N ILE A 41 -0.95 -3.35 4.64
CA ILE A 41 -0.85 -2.14 3.84
C ILE A 41 0.49 -2.16 3.12
N PHE A 42 0.43 -2.45 1.83
CA PHE A 42 1.55 -2.23 0.92
C PHE A 42 1.63 -0.74 0.62
N SER A 43 2.60 -0.06 1.22
CA SER A 43 2.72 1.38 1.17
C SER A 43 2.90 1.89 -0.25
N GLY A 44 2.45 3.12 -0.43
CA GLY A 44 2.57 3.91 -1.63
C GLY A 44 2.19 5.35 -1.32
N THR A 45 2.23 6.22 -2.31
CA THR A 45 2.10 7.68 -2.11
C THR A 45 0.66 8.18 -2.21
N HIS A 46 -0.31 7.30 -2.49
CA HIS A 46 -1.72 7.66 -2.65
C HIS A 46 -2.50 7.59 -1.32
N SER A 47 -3.36 8.57 -1.04
CA SER A 47 -4.08 8.66 0.25
C SER A 47 -4.97 7.48 0.59
N GLY A 48 -5.54 6.86 -0.45
CA GLY A 48 -6.30 5.62 -0.34
C GLY A 48 -5.60 4.49 0.44
N HIS A 49 -4.27 4.48 0.56
CA HIS A 49 -3.55 3.47 1.35
C HIS A 49 -3.86 3.57 2.85
N TRP A 50 -3.90 4.77 3.44
CA TRP A 50 -4.23 4.95 4.85
C TRP A 50 -5.73 5.13 5.06
N GLU A 51 -6.42 5.85 4.17
CA GLU A 51 -7.87 6.09 4.29
C GLU A 51 -8.68 4.79 4.36
N LYS A 52 -8.37 3.83 3.47
CA LYS A 52 -9.07 2.54 3.46
C LYS A 52 -8.68 1.63 4.61
N ALA A 53 -7.46 1.76 5.12
CA ALA A 53 -7.04 1.02 6.30
C ALA A 53 -7.74 1.52 7.57
N ILE A 54 -7.86 2.84 7.72
CA ILE A 54 -8.63 3.46 8.81
C ILE A 54 -10.09 3.00 8.74
N GLU A 55 -10.72 3.12 7.57
CA GLU A 55 -12.11 2.66 7.36
C GLU A 55 -12.29 1.17 7.73
N ALA A 56 -11.33 0.33 7.35
CA ALA A 56 -11.39 -1.11 7.66
C ALA A 56 -11.23 -1.39 9.16
N PHE A 57 -10.35 -0.65 9.84
CA PHE A 57 -10.12 -0.77 11.28
C PHE A 57 -11.34 -0.31 12.07
N GLU A 58 -11.91 0.86 11.74
CA GLU A 58 -13.12 1.40 12.38
C GLU A 58 -14.33 0.47 12.24
N LYS A 59 -14.44 -0.21 11.10
CA LYS A 59 -15.50 -1.22 10.85
C LYS A 59 -15.25 -2.56 11.55
N GLY A 60 -14.12 -2.72 12.26
CA GLY A 60 -13.77 -3.94 12.96
C GLY A 60 -13.44 -5.11 12.03
N TYR A 61 -12.98 -4.81 10.81
CA TYR A 61 -12.59 -5.83 9.83
C TYR A 61 -11.20 -6.41 10.10
N ALA A 62 -10.34 -5.72 10.85
CA ALA A 62 -9.03 -6.22 11.23
C ALA A 62 -8.69 -5.86 12.68
N GLU A 63 -7.95 -6.74 13.36
CA GLU A 63 -7.49 -6.51 14.74
C GLU A 63 -6.08 -5.92 14.80
N ARG A 64 -5.27 -6.18 13.78
CA ARG A 64 -3.89 -5.72 13.66
C ARG A 64 -3.60 -5.19 12.26
N ILE A 65 -2.68 -4.24 12.18
CA ILE A 65 -2.23 -3.65 10.92
C ILE A 65 -0.75 -3.93 10.72
N ILE A 66 -0.39 -4.40 9.53
CA ILE A 66 0.99 -4.59 9.10
C ILE A 66 1.25 -3.60 7.98
N VAL A 67 2.24 -2.72 8.14
CA VAL A 67 2.62 -1.73 7.13
C VAL A 67 3.96 -2.10 6.52
N THR A 68 4.05 -2.14 5.19
CA THR A 68 5.30 -2.51 4.48
C THR A 68 5.64 -1.44 3.48
N GLY A 69 6.82 -0.83 3.57
CA GLY A 69 7.27 0.13 2.57
C GLY A 69 8.47 0.94 3.04
N GLY A 70 9.60 0.77 2.38
CA GLY A 70 10.73 1.69 2.47
C GLY A 70 10.57 2.87 1.52
N ARG A 71 11.57 3.09 0.66
CA ARG A 71 11.55 4.15 -0.35
C ARG A 71 11.81 3.56 -1.72
N SER A 72 10.91 3.79 -2.67
CA SER A 72 11.14 3.28 -4.03
C SER A 72 12.38 3.90 -4.66
N SER A 73 13.29 3.07 -5.16
CA SER A 73 14.49 3.48 -5.91
C SER A 73 14.18 4.17 -7.24
N THR A 74 12.93 4.09 -7.69
CA THR A 74 12.45 4.58 -8.99
C THR A 74 11.14 5.38 -8.87
N GLY A 75 10.67 5.66 -7.66
CA GLY A 75 9.42 6.38 -7.43
C GLY A 75 9.59 7.88 -7.51
N VAL A 76 8.71 8.55 -8.24
CA VAL A 76 8.46 9.98 -8.00
C VAL A 76 7.39 10.04 -6.91
N PRO A 77 7.70 10.63 -5.74
CA PRO A 77 6.72 11.01 -4.73
C PRO A 77 5.46 11.65 -5.35
N HIS A 78 4.25 11.31 -4.89
CA HIS A 78 3.07 12.04 -5.35
C HIS A 78 3.18 13.51 -4.91
N PRO A 79 2.85 14.51 -5.75
CA PRO A 79 3.04 15.93 -5.40
C PRO A 79 2.29 16.35 -4.13
N ASP A 80 1.10 15.79 -3.93
CA ASP A 80 0.25 16.05 -2.76
C ASP A 80 0.65 15.24 -1.52
N TRP A 81 1.78 14.52 -1.56
CA TRP A 81 2.27 13.73 -0.43
C TRP A 81 3.06 14.62 0.54
N GLU A 82 2.55 14.77 1.76
CA GLU A 82 3.31 15.37 2.86
C GLU A 82 4.56 14.52 3.15
N GLY A 83 5.74 15.14 3.09
CA GLY A 83 7.02 14.44 3.25
C GLY A 83 7.68 13.95 1.96
N HIS A 84 7.14 14.29 0.77
CA HIS A 84 7.79 13.97 -0.52
C HIS A 84 9.27 14.38 -0.59
N ASP A 85 9.62 15.49 0.06
CA ASP A 85 10.99 16.03 0.14
C ASP A 85 11.83 15.45 1.30
N MET A 86 11.21 14.75 2.27
CA MET A 86 11.90 14.20 3.44
C MET A 86 12.64 12.92 3.07
N LYS A 87 13.90 13.03 2.66
CA LYS A 87 14.75 11.92 2.17
C LYS A 87 14.97 10.76 3.15
N ASP A 88 14.76 11.02 4.44
CA ASP A 88 15.02 10.05 5.51
C ASP A 88 13.75 9.36 6.02
N CYS A 89 12.58 9.67 5.45
CA CYS A 89 11.30 9.07 5.83
C CYS A 89 10.83 8.04 4.80
N SER A 90 10.45 6.86 5.26
CA SER A 90 9.89 5.78 4.45
C SER A 90 8.40 5.95 4.18
N GLU A 91 7.89 5.26 3.17
CA GLU A 91 6.46 5.23 2.86
C GLU A 91 5.65 4.60 4.01
N ALA A 92 6.19 3.57 4.69
CA ALA A 92 5.57 2.99 5.87
C ALA A 92 5.44 3.97 7.04
N GLU A 93 6.52 4.69 7.38
CA GLU A 93 6.49 5.66 8.49
C GLU A 93 5.44 6.75 8.29
N ILE A 94 5.24 7.19 7.05
CA ILE A 94 4.23 8.19 6.74
C ILE A 94 2.83 7.62 6.90
N ILE A 95 2.56 6.43 6.36
CA ILE A 95 1.27 5.76 6.57
C ILE A 95 1.00 5.58 8.06
N ILE A 96 1.97 5.10 8.84
CA ILE A 96 1.84 4.91 10.28
C ILE A 96 1.44 6.21 10.97
N SER A 97 2.06 7.34 10.59
CA SER A 97 1.71 8.64 11.15
C SER A 97 0.23 9.00 10.92
N TYR A 98 -0.34 8.71 9.75
CA TYR A 98 -1.77 8.92 9.49
C TYR A 98 -2.66 7.96 10.28
N LEU A 99 -2.25 6.70 10.44
CA LEU A 99 -2.98 5.71 11.25
C LEU A 99 -3.03 6.13 12.72
N GLU A 100 -1.90 6.59 13.27
CA GLU A 100 -1.81 7.08 14.66
C GLU A 100 -2.62 8.36 14.86
N GLN A 101 -2.57 9.30 13.89
CA GLN A 101 -3.40 10.52 13.91
C GLN A 101 -4.90 10.20 13.88
N ALA A 102 -5.30 9.12 13.21
CA ALA A 102 -6.67 8.61 13.21
C ALA A 102 -7.05 7.87 14.51
N GLY A 103 -6.13 7.74 15.46
CA GLY A 103 -6.37 7.15 16.77
C GLY A 103 -6.14 5.64 16.85
N ILE A 104 -5.53 5.03 15.83
CA ILE A 104 -5.15 3.61 15.88
C ILE A 104 -3.95 3.45 16.82
N PRO A 105 -4.03 2.61 17.87
CA PRO A 105 -2.91 2.43 18.80
C PRO A 105 -1.68 1.85 18.11
N ALA A 106 -0.50 2.46 18.37
CA ALA A 106 0.78 1.97 17.86
C ALA A 106 1.06 0.50 18.24
N SER A 107 0.53 0.02 19.37
CA SER A 107 0.66 -1.38 19.80
C SER A 107 -0.07 -2.39 18.89
N LEU A 108 -0.98 -1.93 18.02
CA LEU A 108 -1.69 -2.75 17.03
C LEU A 108 -1.07 -2.65 15.64
N ILE A 109 -0.01 -1.85 15.48
CA ILE A 109 0.68 -1.60 14.23
C ILE A 109 2.05 -2.27 14.29
N THR A 110 2.36 -3.06 13.27
CA THR A 110 3.67 -3.67 13.07
C THR A 110 4.16 -3.30 11.68
N TYR A 111 5.45 -3.08 11.47
CA TYR A 111 5.90 -2.55 10.18
C TYR A 111 7.33 -2.91 9.82
N GLU A 112 7.59 -2.91 8.51
CA GLU A 112 8.93 -2.87 7.92
C GLU A 112 9.06 -1.62 7.03
N ASN A 113 10.23 -0.98 7.04
CA ASN A 113 10.49 0.30 6.37
C ASN A 113 11.71 0.25 5.43
N GLN A 114 12.08 -0.93 4.93
CA GLN A 114 13.32 -1.13 4.16
C GLN A 114 13.09 -1.52 2.70
N SER A 115 11.87 -1.94 2.36
CA SER A 115 11.52 -2.37 1.00
C SER A 115 11.60 -1.25 -0.04
N THR A 116 12.10 -1.58 -1.23
CA THR A 116 12.26 -0.64 -2.36
C THR A 116 11.36 -0.96 -3.55
N ASN A 117 10.67 -2.10 -3.49
CA ASN A 117 9.78 -2.60 -4.54
C ASN A 117 8.74 -3.60 -3.96
N SER A 118 7.72 -3.92 -4.77
CA SER A 118 6.60 -4.76 -4.34
C SER A 118 6.99 -6.20 -3.96
N LEU A 119 8.08 -6.75 -4.51
CA LEU A 119 8.58 -8.06 -4.11
C LEU A 119 9.20 -8.00 -2.70
N GLU A 120 9.99 -6.96 -2.45
CA GLU A 120 10.62 -6.73 -1.14
C GLU A 120 9.59 -6.50 -0.04
N ASN A 121 8.50 -5.77 -0.32
CA ASN A 121 7.40 -5.62 0.64
C ASN A 121 6.94 -6.98 1.19
N VAL A 122 6.77 -7.98 0.32
CA VAL A 122 6.33 -9.32 0.72
C VAL A 122 7.45 -10.08 1.42
N LEU A 123 8.69 -9.98 0.95
CA LEU A 123 9.80 -10.72 1.54
C LEU A 123 10.15 -10.21 2.95
N TYR A 124 10.22 -8.89 3.14
CA TYR A 124 10.58 -8.26 4.40
C TYR A 124 9.43 -8.31 5.41
N SER A 125 8.19 -8.48 4.94
CA SER A 125 7.06 -8.70 5.84
C SER A 125 7.22 -9.95 6.70
N LYS A 126 8.04 -10.92 6.28
CA LYS A 126 8.33 -12.14 7.05
C LYS A 126 9.17 -11.89 8.30
N ASP A 127 9.88 -10.77 8.35
CA ASP A 127 10.67 -10.38 9.53
C ASP A 127 9.78 -9.79 10.63
N VAL A 128 8.56 -9.38 10.28
CA VAL A 128 7.64 -8.68 11.16
C VAL A 128 6.30 -9.39 11.34
N PHE A 129 6.02 -10.42 10.53
CA PHE A 129 4.82 -11.25 10.60
C PHE A 129 5.13 -12.72 10.28
N ASP A 130 4.63 -13.62 11.12
CA ASP A 130 4.75 -15.06 10.92
C ASP A 130 3.61 -15.58 10.02
N PHE A 131 3.99 -16.10 8.85
CA PHE A 131 3.07 -16.65 7.84
C PHE A 131 2.88 -18.17 7.95
N SER A 132 3.45 -18.83 8.98
CA SER A 132 3.37 -20.29 9.15
C SER A 132 2.06 -20.80 9.73
#